data_AF-A0A258CR09-F1
#
_entry.id   AF-A0A258CR09-F1
#
_cell.length_a   1.000
_cell.length_b   1.000
_cell.length_c   1.000
_cell.angle_alpha   90.00
_cell.angle_beta   90.00
_cell.angle_gamma   90.00
#
_symmetry.space_group_name_H-M   'P 1'
#
loop_
_entity.id
_entity.type
_entity.pdbx_description
1 polymer ?
#
loop_
_entity_poly.entity_id
_entity_poly.type
_entity_poly.pdbx_seq_one_letter_code
_entity_poly.pdbx_strand_id
1 'polypeptide(L)'
;MILFAVKEPARPAGLRKVRNPLSRAELRLLGSMYWAVVAVATVFTLARFSEAFLILRAEEVGLSLMLVPLVLVGMNAVYALSAWPAGVLSDRMSRPTMLMAGLGLLIAADLVLALAPGFVGLGLGIALWGLHMGVTQGLLSALVAEAVPAELRGTAYGMFNLITGGALLLASVIAGGLWQGMGSEATFLAGAAFAVIAALGLIPLRNKLA
;
A
#
# COMPACT_ATOMS: atom_id res chain seq x y z
N MET A 1 1.11 -23.62 17.27
CA MET A 1 -0.23 -24.10 16.87
C MET A 1 -0.41 -24.28 15.36
N ILE A 2 0.40 -23.65 14.49
CA ILE A 2 0.31 -23.83 13.02
C ILE A 2 0.73 -25.24 12.55
N LEU A 3 1.64 -25.92 13.28
CA LEU A 3 2.12 -27.27 12.94
C LEU A 3 1.09 -28.40 13.13
N PHE A 4 0.04 -28.19 13.94
CA PHE A 4 -0.89 -29.27 14.31
C PHE A 4 -2.26 -29.18 13.62
N ALA A 5 -2.66 -28.00 13.13
CA ALA A 5 -4.00 -27.77 12.61
C ALA A 5 -4.07 -27.58 11.08
N VAL A 6 -2.94 -27.31 10.41
CA VAL A 6 -2.91 -27.06 8.97
C VAL A 6 -2.21 -28.22 8.29
N LYS A 7 -3.00 -29.13 7.72
CA LYS A 7 -2.49 -30.08 6.71
C LYS A 7 -2.12 -29.26 5.47
N GLU A 8 -0.83 -29.12 5.19
CA GLU A 8 -0.38 -28.53 3.93
C GLU A 8 -1.01 -29.33 2.78
N PRO A 9 -1.77 -28.69 1.88
CA PRO A 9 -2.28 -29.36 0.70
C PRO A 9 -1.09 -29.88 -0.11
N ALA A 10 -1.17 -31.15 -0.54
CA ALA A 10 -0.12 -31.77 -1.33
C ALA A 10 0.21 -30.87 -2.54
N ARG A 11 1.48 -30.49 -2.67
CA ARG A 11 1.98 -29.66 -3.78
C ARG A 11 1.51 -30.29 -5.09
N PRO A 12 0.80 -29.56 -5.98
CA PRO A 12 0.29 -30.12 -7.22
C PRO A 12 1.40 -30.84 -7.98
N ALA A 13 1.16 -32.12 -8.30
CA ALA A 13 2.11 -32.94 -9.03
C ALA A 13 2.30 -32.33 -10.43
N GLY A 14 3.52 -31.89 -10.76
CA GLY A 14 3.86 -31.26 -12.04
C GLY A 14 4.49 -29.87 -11.95
N LEU A 15 4.45 -29.22 -10.77
CA LEU A 15 5.05 -27.90 -10.59
C LEU A 15 6.59 -27.96 -10.63
N ARG A 16 7.20 -27.04 -11.39
CA ARG A 16 8.66 -26.96 -11.53
C ARG A 16 9.31 -26.71 -10.16
N LYS A 17 10.33 -27.50 -9.81
CA LYS A 17 11.16 -27.23 -8.62
C LYS A 17 12.03 -25.99 -8.88
N VAL A 18 11.62 -24.88 -8.27
CA VAL A 18 12.40 -23.64 -8.15
C VAL A 18 13.66 -23.95 -7.34
N ARG A 19 14.83 -23.93 -7.98
CA ARG A 19 16.13 -24.25 -7.34
C ARG A 19 16.82 -23.02 -6.77
N ASN A 20 16.61 -21.83 -7.36
CA ASN A 20 17.15 -20.58 -6.83
C ASN A 20 16.18 -19.42 -7.08
N PRO A 21 15.34 -19.08 -6.09
CA PRO A 21 14.25 -18.12 -6.24
C PRO A 21 14.73 -16.70 -6.62
N LEU A 22 15.99 -16.34 -6.35
CA LEU A 22 16.54 -15.01 -6.66
C LEU A 22 17.43 -14.98 -7.92
N SER A 23 17.46 -16.05 -8.71
CA SER A 23 18.25 -16.05 -9.94
C SER A 23 17.67 -15.07 -10.98
N ARG A 24 18.55 -14.35 -11.71
CA ARG A 24 18.14 -13.43 -12.78
C ARG A 24 17.26 -14.09 -13.85
N ALA A 25 17.42 -15.39 -14.06
CA ALA A 25 16.60 -16.17 -14.99
C ALA A 25 15.16 -16.34 -14.50
N GLU A 26 14.95 -16.54 -13.19
CA GLU A 26 13.61 -16.68 -12.61
C GLU A 26 12.92 -15.33 -12.42
N LEU A 27 13.67 -14.25 -12.15
CA LEU A 27 13.12 -12.89 -12.11
C LEU A 27 12.62 -12.40 -13.48
N ARG A 28 13.23 -12.87 -14.58
CA ARG A 28 12.73 -12.61 -15.94
C ARG A 28 11.43 -13.36 -16.25
N LEU A 29 11.17 -14.49 -15.59
CA LEU A 29 9.94 -15.27 -15.76
C LEU A 29 8.72 -14.65 -15.05
N LEU A 30 8.93 -13.66 -14.18
CA LEU A 30 7.83 -12.93 -13.54
C LEU A 30 7.01 -12.10 -14.55
N GLY A 31 7.56 -11.81 -15.73
CA GLY A 31 6.85 -11.15 -16.82
C GLY A 31 6.68 -9.63 -16.63
N SER A 32 6.33 -8.94 -17.72
CA SER A 32 6.19 -7.48 -17.74
C SER A 32 5.00 -6.94 -16.92
N MET A 33 3.96 -7.75 -16.74
CA MET A 33 2.79 -7.42 -15.91
C MET A 33 3.19 -7.32 -14.43
N TYR A 34 3.92 -8.31 -13.90
CA TYR A 34 4.39 -8.27 -12.51
C TYR A 34 5.21 -7.00 -12.24
N TRP A 35 6.15 -6.65 -13.12
CA TRP A 35 6.97 -5.45 -12.95
C TRP A 35 6.16 -4.15 -13.05
N ALA A 36 5.09 -4.13 -13.85
CA ALA A 36 4.13 -3.03 -13.87
C ALA A 36 3.40 -2.88 -12.52
N VAL A 37 2.93 -3.99 -11.93
CA VAL A 37 2.28 -3.98 -10.60
C VAL A 37 3.26 -3.52 -9.52
N VAL A 38 4.48 -4.04 -9.54
CA VAL A 38 5.53 -3.62 -8.59
C VAL A 38 5.85 -2.14 -8.74
N ALA A 39 5.97 -1.63 -9.96
CA ALA A 39 6.19 -0.20 -10.19
C ALA A 39 5.04 0.64 -9.62
N VAL A 40 3.79 0.27 -9.89
CA VAL A 40 2.61 0.93 -9.32
C VAL A 40 2.65 0.89 -7.79
N ALA A 41 2.86 -0.28 -7.19
CA ALA A 41 2.92 -0.43 -5.74
C ALA A 41 4.07 0.36 -5.10
N THR A 42 5.21 0.45 -5.78
CA THR A 42 6.36 1.24 -5.35
C THR A 42 5.98 2.72 -5.28
N VAL A 43 5.34 3.24 -6.32
CA VAL A 43 4.92 4.64 -6.36
C VAL A 43 3.83 4.90 -5.31
N PHE A 44 2.87 4.00 -5.14
CA PHE A 44 1.90 4.05 -4.04
C PHE A 44 2.60 4.12 -2.67
N THR A 45 3.61 3.28 -2.46
CA THR A 45 4.33 3.24 -1.19
C THR A 45 5.13 4.52 -0.95
N LEU A 46 5.71 5.11 -2.00
CA LEU A 46 6.37 6.41 -1.94
C LEU A 46 5.39 7.53 -1.56
N ALA A 47 4.20 7.51 -2.17
CA ALA A 47 3.15 8.49 -1.90
C ALA A 47 2.52 8.35 -0.50
N ARG A 48 2.52 7.14 0.06
CA ARG A 48 1.87 6.84 1.34
C ARG A 48 2.72 7.21 2.56
N PHE A 49 4.06 7.19 2.43
CA PHE A 49 5.04 7.21 3.54
C PHE A 49 4.62 6.34 4.73
N SER A 50 5.32 6.45 5.86
CA SER A 50 5.09 5.59 7.03
C SER A 50 3.84 5.99 7.81
N GLU A 51 3.11 5.00 8.32
CA GLU A 51 2.02 5.16 9.29
C GLU A 51 2.46 5.94 10.53
N ALA A 52 3.76 5.96 10.83
CA ALA A 52 4.35 6.75 11.90
C ALA A 52 4.04 8.26 11.78
N PHE A 53 3.85 8.80 10.58
CA PHE A 53 3.53 10.23 10.42
C PHE A 53 2.09 10.56 10.87
N LEU A 54 1.16 9.61 10.82
CA LEU A 54 -0.19 9.79 11.41
C LEU A 54 -0.10 9.90 12.94
N ILE A 55 0.79 9.11 13.55
CA ILE A 55 1.08 9.19 14.99
C ILE A 55 1.67 10.57 15.33
N LEU A 56 2.70 11.01 14.60
CA LEU A 56 3.32 12.31 14.83
C LEU A 56 2.30 13.45 14.66
N ARG A 57 1.39 13.34 13.69
CA ARG A 57 0.31 14.31 13.50
C ARG A 57 -0.67 14.31 14.66
N ALA A 58 -1.00 13.15 15.21
CA ALA A 58 -1.87 13.06 16.38
C ALA A 58 -1.25 13.72 17.62
N GLU A 59 0.04 13.51 17.83
CA GLU A 59 0.79 14.15 18.91
C GLU A 59 0.82 15.68 18.75
N GLU A 60 1.08 16.19 17.55
CA GLU A 60 1.03 17.64 17.26
C GLU A 60 -0.33 18.28 17.54
N VAL A 61 -1.42 17.55 17.29
CA VAL A 61 -2.79 18.01 17.56
C VAL A 61 -3.11 18.02 19.07
N GLY A 62 -2.20 17.50 19.91
CA GLY A 62 -2.33 17.48 21.37
C GLY A 62 -2.95 16.19 21.91
N LEU A 63 -2.96 15.11 21.12
CA LEU A 63 -3.41 13.81 21.59
C LEU A 63 -2.38 13.24 22.58
N SER A 64 -2.86 12.79 23.74
CA SER A 64 -1.98 12.21 24.76
C SER A 64 -1.15 11.05 24.21
N LEU A 65 0.14 11.00 24.55
CA LEU A 65 1.07 9.89 24.21
C LEU A 65 0.50 8.50 24.52
N MET A 66 -0.33 8.37 25.56
CA MET A 66 -0.98 7.09 25.91
C MET A 66 -2.07 6.67 24.91
N LEU A 67 -2.72 7.63 24.25
CA LEU A 67 -3.79 7.39 23.28
C LEU A 67 -3.29 7.31 21.84
N VAL A 68 -2.02 7.68 21.58
CA VAL A 68 -1.41 7.61 20.25
C VAL A 68 -1.58 6.24 19.57
N PRO A 69 -1.40 5.08 20.24
CA PRO A 69 -1.65 3.78 19.61
C PRO A 69 -3.09 3.59 19.11
N LEU A 70 -4.06 4.30 19.69
CA LEU A 70 -5.47 4.24 19.28
C LEU A 70 -5.67 4.77 17.85
N VAL A 71 -4.79 5.66 17.37
CA VAL A 71 -4.78 6.11 15.97
C VAL A 71 -4.58 4.93 15.02
N LEU A 72 -3.58 4.10 15.30
CA LEU A 72 -3.33 2.89 14.49
C LEU A 72 -4.47 1.88 14.62
N VAL A 73 -5.06 1.75 15.82
CA VAL A 73 -6.24 0.88 16.02
C VAL A 73 -7.42 1.36 15.18
N GLY A 74 -7.72 2.67 15.21
CA GLY A 74 -8.80 3.27 14.42
C GLY A 74 -8.57 3.11 12.92
N MET A 75 -7.35 3.39 12.47
CA MET A 75 -6.95 3.18 11.08
C MET A 75 -7.12 1.72 10.65
N ASN A 76 -6.61 0.77 11.45
CA ASN A 76 -6.70 -0.66 11.16
C ASN A 76 -8.14 -1.18 11.22
N ALA A 77 -8.99 -0.62 12.09
CA ALA A 77 -10.40 -0.93 12.13
C ALA A 77 -11.10 -0.51 10.83
N VAL A 78 -10.85 0.72 10.35
CA VAL A 78 -11.39 1.19 9.06
C VAL A 78 -10.84 0.36 7.90
N TYR A 79 -9.55 0.02 7.92
CA TYR A 79 -8.94 -0.90 6.97
C TYR A 79 -9.66 -2.26 6.94
N ALA A 80 -9.84 -2.90 8.10
CA ALA A 80 -10.49 -4.20 8.20
C ALA A 80 -11.95 -4.17 7.73
N LEU A 81 -12.70 -3.14 8.12
CA LEU A 81 -14.10 -2.95 7.73
C LEU A 81 -14.25 -2.67 6.22
N SER A 82 -13.28 -1.98 5.61
CA SER A 82 -13.30 -1.67 4.19
C SER A 82 -12.70 -2.75 3.28
N ALA A 83 -11.84 -3.62 3.81
CA ALA A 83 -11.18 -4.67 3.03
C ALA A 83 -12.19 -5.66 2.41
N TRP A 84 -13.21 -6.09 3.16
CA TRP A 84 -14.25 -6.98 2.64
C TRP A 84 -15.08 -6.36 1.51
N PRO A 85 -15.72 -5.18 1.68
CA PRO A 85 -16.50 -4.57 0.61
C PRO A 85 -15.61 -4.14 -0.57
N ALA A 86 -14.38 -3.70 -0.33
CA ALA A 86 -13.45 -3.39 -1.41
C ALA A 86 -13.08 -4.63 -2.23
N GLY A 87 -12.90 -5.79 -1.58
CA GLY A 87 -12.69 -7.06 -2.26
C GLY A 87 -13.86 -7.42 -3.18
N VAL A 88 -15.09 -7.37 -2.66
CA VAL A 88 -16.30 -7.62 -3.48
C VAL A 88 -16.44 -6.61 -4.63
N LEU A 89 -16.08 -5.35 -4.40
CA LEU A 89 -16.09 -4.32 -5.42
C LEU A 89 -15.04 -4.57 -6.50
N SER A 90 -13.90 -5.17 -6.14
CA SER A 90 -12.83 -5.58 -7.06
C SER A 90 -13.22 -6.66 -8.02
N ASP A 91 -14.16 -7.51 -7.65
CA ASP A 91 -14.64 -8.54 -8.55
C ASP A 91 -15.57 -7.95 -9.63
N ARG A 92 -16.11 -6.73 -9.41
CA ARG A 92 -17.08 -6.08 -10.30
C ARG A 92 -16.50 -4.89 -11.07
N MET A 93 -15.46 -4.24 -10.56
CA MET A 93 -14.81 -3.09 -11.18
C MET A 93 -13.48 -3.49 -11.82
N SER A 94 -13.06 -2.75 -12.85
CA SER A 94 -11.73 -2.97 -13.41
C SER A 94 -10.62 -2.56 -12.43
N ARG A 95 -9.56 -3.37 -12.36
CA ARG A 95 -8.38 -3.16 -11.50
C ARG A 95 -7.82 -1.73 -11.56
N PRO A 96 -7.67 -1.09 -12.74
CA PRO A 96 -7.17 0.28 -12.81
C PRO A 96 -8.09 1.30 -12.14
N THR A 97 -9.41 1.11 -12.24
CA THR A 97 -10.39 2.03 -11.66
C THR A 97 -10.30 2.02 -10.15
N MET A 98 -10.12 0.85 -9.55
CA MET A 98 -9.92 0.74 -8.10
C MET A 98 -8.59 1.30 -7.64
N LEU A 99 -7.50 1.10 -8.39
CA LEU A 99 -6.22 1.73 -8.07
C LEU A 99 -6.34 3.27 -8.12
N MET A 100 -7.04 3.83 -9.12
CA MET A 100 -7.31 5.26 -9.17
C MET A 100 -8.18 5.73 -8.00
N ALA A 101 -9.21 4.98 -7.62
CA ALA A 101 -10.04 5.28 -6.45
C ALA A 101 -9.21 5.27 -5.15
N GLY A 102 -8.31 4.29 -4.99
CA GLY A 102 -7.35 4.24 -3.91
C GLY A 102 -6.46 5.47 -3.85
N LEU A 103 -5.91 5.93 -4.99
CA LEU A 103 -5.11 7.15 -5.03
C LEU A 103 -5.93 8.40 -4.70
N GLY A 104 -7.16 8.49 -5.19
CA GLY A 104 -8.07 9.59 -4.83
C GLY A 104 -8.31 9.67 -3.32
N LEU A 105 -8.49 8.52 -2.66
CA LEU A 105 -8.62 8.43 -1.22
C LEU A 105 -7.34 8.83 -0.48
N LEU A 106 -6.17 8.45 -0.99
CA LEU A 106 -4.88 8.85 -0.42
C LEU A 106 -4.67 10.36 -0.52
N ILE A 107 -4.90 10.95 -1.70
CA ILE A 107 -4.81 12.40 -1.91
C ILE A 107 -5.75 13.13 -0.96
N ALA A 108 -7.00 12.65 -0.83
CA ALA A 108 -7.95 13.23 0.10
C ALA A 108 -7.49 13.12 1.56
N ALA A 109 -6.95 11.96 1.96
CA ALA A 109 -6.42 11.76 3.30
C ALA A 109 -5.28 12.75 3.61
N ASP A 110 -4.31 12.86 2.70
CA ASP A 110 -3.15 13.74 2.85
C ASP A 110 -3.56 15.23 2.89
N LEU A 111 -4.48 15.65 2.02
CA LEU A 111 -5.01 17.02 2.04
C LEU A 111 -5.76 17.32 3.34
N VAL A 112 -6.56 16.39 3.84
CA VAL A 112 -7.27 16.56 5.13
C VAL A 112 -6.27 16.64 6.29
N LEU A 113 -5.25 15.79 6.32
CA LEU A 113 -4.24 15.79 7.39
C LEU A 113 -3.37 17.06 7.37
N ALA A 114 -3.10 17.60 6.18
CA ALA A 114 -2.40 18.87 5.99
C ALA A 114 -3.24 20.07 6.42
N LEU A 115 -4.46 20.18 5.89
CA LEU A 115 -5.26 21.42 5.93
C LEU A 115 -6.29 21.47 7.06
N ALA A 116 -6.75 20.33 7.59
CA ALA A 116 -7.79 20.30 8.61
C ALA A 116 -7.19 20.23 10.02
N PRO A 117 -7.28 21.29 10.83
CA PRO A 117 -6.77 21.28 12.20
C PRO A 117 -7.69 20.51 13.16
N GLY A 118 -7.12 20.07 14.28
CA GLY A 118 -7.87 19.49 15.40
C GLY A 118 -8.21 18.00 15.25
N PHE A 119 -8.86 17.46 16.29
CA PHE A 119 -9.17 16.03 16.39
C PHE A 119 -10.12 15.51 15.31
N VAL A 120 -11.02 16.37 14.80
CA VAL A 120 -11.94 16.02 13.71
C VAL A 120 -11.18 15.83 12.39
N GLY A 121 -10.26 16.75 12.06
CA GLY A 121 -9.40 16.63 10.88
C GLY A 121 -8.54 15.38 10.94
N LEU A 122 -7.93 15.13 12.10
CA LEU A 122 -7.17 13.91 12.36
C LEU A 122 -8.01 12.64 12.18
N GLY A 123 -9.22 12.58 12.77
CA GLY A 123 -10.11 11.44 12.66
C GLY A 123 -10.56 11.14 11.22
N LEU A 124 -10.89 12.19 10.46
CA LEU A 124 -11.24 12.08 9.04
C LEU A 124 -10.04 11.61 8.21
N GLY A 125 -8.85 12.17 8.46
CA GLY A 125 -7.61 11.75 7.80
C GLY A 125 -7.32 10.27 8.05
N ILE A 126 -7.40 9.81 9.30
CA ILE A 126 -7.22 8.40 9.69
C ILE A 126 -8.21 7.49 8.97
N ALA A 127 -9.49 7.90 8.89
CA ALA A 127 -10.52 7.12 8.22
C ALA A 127 -10.26 7.01 6.71
N LEU A 128 -9.92 8.12 6.04
CA LEU A 128 -9.61 8.13 4.62
C LEU A 128 -8.36 7.30 4.30
N TRP A 129 -7.33 7.41 5.14
CA TRP A 129 -6.09 6.65 5.00
C TRP A 129 -6.31 5.15 5.19
N GLY A 130 -7.09 4.75 6.21
CA GLY A 130 -7.50 3.36 6.41
C GLY A 130 -8.36 2.81 5.26
N LEU A 131 -9.25 3.63 4.70
CA LEU A 131 -10.08 3.26 3.54
C LEU A 131 -9.23 3.04 2.28
N HIS A 132 -8.27 3.93 2.03
CA HIS A 132 -7.28 3.76 0.97
C HIS A 132 -6.55 2.40 1.10
N MET A 133 -6.12 2.06 2.31
CA MET A 133 -5.47 0.77 2.57
C MET A 133 -6.38 -0.42 2.26
N GLY A 134 -7.66 -0.33 2.61
CA GLY A 134 -8.64 -1.41 2.37
C GLY A 134 -8.83 -1.68 0.89
N VAL A 135 -8.83 -0.62 0.08
CA VAL A 135 -8.99 -0.70 -1.37
C VAL A 135 -7.72 -1.22 -2.06
N THR A 136 -6.54 -0.80 -1.60
CA THR A 136 -5.30 -0.98 -2.36
C THR A 136 -4.50 -2.21 -1.95
N GLN A 137 -4.40 -2.53 -0.65
CA GLN A 137 -3.54 -3.60 -0.16
C GLN A 137 -3.98 -4.98 -0.67
N GLY A 138 -5.28 -5.27 -0.58
CA GLY A 138 -5.85 -6.51 -1.11
C GLY A 138 -5.69 -6.63 -2.63
N LEU A 139 -5.98 -5.54 -3.34
CA LEU A 139 -5.91 -5.48 -4.81
C LEU A 139 -4.48 -5.68 -5.33
N LEU A 140 -3.49 -4.98 -4.76
CA LEU A 140 -2.08 -5.12 -5.15
C LEU A 140 -1.56 -6.53 -4.86
N SER A 141 -1.93 -7.11 -3.71
CA SER A 141 -1.55 -8.48 -3.37
C SER A 141 -2.13 -9.49 -4.35
N ALA A 142 -3.41 -9.35 -4.71
CA ALA A 142 -4.07 -10.20 -5.71
C ALA A 142 -3.40 -10.06 -7.10
N LEU A 143 -3.13 -8.83 -7.54
CA LEU A 143 -2.43 -8.55 -8.80
C LEU A 143 -1.06 -9.21 -8.87
N VAL A 144 -0.29 -9.20 -7.77
CA VAL A 144 1.01 -9.87 -7.70
C VAL A 144 0.86 -11.38 -7.84
N ALA A 145 -0.12 -11.99 -7.17
CA ALA A 145 -0.33 -13.45 -7.21
C ALA A 145 -0.86 -13.96 -8.56
N GLU A 146 -1.59 -13.13 -9.29
CA GLU A 146 -2.14 -13.43 -10.61
C GLU A 146 -1.14 -13.21 -11.75
N ALA A 147 -0.24 -12.22 -11.60
CA ALA A 147 0.75 -11.91 -12.63
C ALA A 147 1.84 -12.99 -12.78
N VAL A 148 1.94 -13.93 -11.83
CA VAL A 148 3.03 -14.90 -11.75
C VAL A 148 2.52 -16.33 -11.63
N PRO A 149 3.25 -17.32 -12.18
CA PRO A 149 2.94 -18.74 -12.00
C PRO A 149 2.93 -19.13 -10.51
N ALA A 150 2.11 -20.13 -10.17
CA ALA A 150 1.96 -20.59 -8.78
C ALA A 150 3.30 -20.99 -8.12
N GLU A 151 4.28 -21.49 -8.90
CA GLU A 151 5.59 -21.85 -8.36
C GLU A 151 6.44 -20.66 -7.90
N LEU A 152 6.20 -19.48 -8.46
CA LEU A 152 7.00 -18.27 -8.23
C LEU A 152 6.33 -17.26 -7.31
N ARG A 153 5.11 -17.53 -6.81
CA ARG A 153 4.37 -16.61 -5.93
C ARG A 153 5.15 -16.23 -4.68
N GLY A 154 5.85 -17.17 -4.05
CA GLY A 154 6.68 -16.88 -2.88
C GLY A 154 7.81 -15.88 -3.19
N THR A 155 8.51 -16.08 -4.31
CA THR A 155 9.54 -15.14 -4.80
C THR A 155 8.94 -13.79 -5.14
N ALA A 156 7.78 -13.77 -5.82
CA ALA A 156 7.11 -12.55 -6.24
C ALA A 156 6.71 -11.70 -5.02
N TYR A 157 6.12 -12.29 -3.98
CA TYR A 157 5.84 -11.58 -2.74
C TYR A 157 7.10 -11.14 -2.00
N GLY A 158 8.16 -11.94 -1.99
CA GLY A 158 9.45 -11.55 -1.40
C GLY A 158 10.04 -10.32 -2.09
N MET A 159 10.10 -10.33 -3.42
CA MET A 159 10.60 -9.21 -4.23
C MET A 159 9.71 -7.97 -4.14
N PHE A 160 8.39 -8.16 -4.15
CA PHE A 160 7.42 -7.09 -3.94
C PHE A 160 7.67 -6.38 -2.61
N ASN A 161 7.75 -7.12 -1.50
CA ASN A 161 8.00 -6.55 -0.18
C ASN A 161 9.39 -5.93 -0.04
N LEU A 162 10.41 -6.49 -0.69
CA LEU A 162 11.76 -5.92 -0.69
C LEU A 162 11.77 -4.54 -1.38
N ILE A 163 11.12 -4.44 -2.54
CA ILE A 163 11.09 -3.20 -3.32
C ILE A 163 10.19 -2.16 -2.64
N THR A 164 8.98 -2.54 -2.21
CA THR A 164 8.08 -1.60 -1.51
C THR A 164 8.65 -1.22 -0.14
N GLY A 165 9.32 -2.13 0.57
CA GLY A 165 10.03 -1.82 1.81
C GLY A 165 11.18 -0.83 1.60
N GLY A 166 11.99 -1.01 0.55
CA GLY A 166 13.03 -0.05 0.17
C GLY A 166 12.47 1.32 -0.21
N ALA A 167 11.35 1.33 -0.94
CA ALA A 167 10.63 2.55 -1.29
C ALA A 167 10.06 3.24 -0.04
N LEU A 168 9.50 2.49 0.90
CA LEU A 168 8.99 3.02 2.17
C LEU A 168 10.09 3.66 3.00
N LEU A 169 11.29 3.04 3.03
CA LEU A 169 12.44 3.59 3.72
C LEU A 169 12.86 4.93 3.10
N LEU A 170 12.99 4.99 1.77
CA LEU A 170 13.29 6.25 1.07
C LEU A 170 12.21 7.32 1.32
N ALA A 171 10.93 6.94 1.22
CA ALA A 171 9.80 7.83 1.49
C ALA A 171 9.87 8.38 2.91
N SER A 172 10.17 7.53 3.90
CA SER A 172 10.23 7.90 5.31
C SER A 172 11.38 8.86 5.60
N VAL A 173 12.54 8.69 4.95
CA VAL A 173 13.67 9.62 5.08
C VAL A 173 13.32 10.99 4.49
N ILE A 174 12.72 11.02 3.30
CA ILE A 174 12.29 12.27 2.65
C ILE A 174 11.22 12.97 3.50
N ALA A 175 10.19 12.24 3.92
CA ALA A 175 9.10 12.75 4.75
C ALA A 175 9.62 13.23 6.12
N GLY A 176 10.57 12.53 6.72
CA GLY A 176 11.18 12.93 7.99
C GLY A 176 11.98 14.23 7.87
N GLY A 177 12.76 14.38 6.78
CA GLY A 177 13.48 15.62 6.48
C GLY A 177 12.54 16.81 6.24
N LEU A 178 11.45 16.59 5.49
CA LEU A 178 10.41 17.60 5.28
C LEU A 178 9.72 17.99 6.59
N TRP A 179 9.39 17.01 7.43
CA TRP A 179 8.73 17.24 8.70
C TRP A 179 9.56 18.11 9.64
N GLN A 180 10.86 17.82 9.74
CA GLN A 180 11.77 18.58 10.60
C GLN A 180 12.04 20.00 10.09
N GLY A 181 12.09 20.19 8.76
CA GLY A 181 12.44 21.49 8.16
C GLY A 181 11.24 22.42 7.91
N MET A 182 10.10 21.86 7.53
CA MET A 182 8.92 22.60 7.03
C MET A 182 7.62 22.26 7.77
N GLY A 183 7.66 21.34 8.73
CA GLY A 183 6.50 20.93 9.53
C GLY A 183 5.63 19.85 8.86
N SER A 184 4.58 19.45 9.55
CA SER A 184 3.69 18.37 9.13
C SER A 184 2.89 18.66 7.87
N GLU A 185 2.42 19.89 7.70
CA GLU A 185 1.64 20.32 6.54
C GLU A 185 2.39 20.09 5.23
N ALA A 186 3.67 20.49 5.17
CA ALA A 186 4.50 20.30 3.99
C ALA A 186 4.73 18.82 3.66
N THR A 187 4.89 17.97 4.67
CA THR A 187 5.08 16.52 4.49
C THR A 187 3.84 15.86 3.89
N PHE A 188 2.64 16.18 4.40
CA PHE A 188 1.40 15.64 3.85
C PHE A 188 1.09 16.20 2.45
N LEU A 189 1.35 17.49 2.21
CA LEU A 189 1.20 18.08 0.87
C LEU A 189 2.16 17.44 -0.16
N ALA A 190 3.40 17.16 0.23
CA ALA A 190 4.34 16.44 -0.62
C ALA A 190 3.80 15.05 -0.98
N GLY A 191 3.13 14.38 -0.05
CA GLY A 191 2.47 13.11 -0.32
C GLY A 191 1.30 13.17 -1.26
N ALA A 192 0.42 14.15 -1.07
CA ALA A 192 -0.64 14.42 -2.03
C ALA A 192 -0.05 14.64 -3.43
N ALA A 193 1.06 15.37 -3.55
CA ALA A 193 1.75 15.57 -4.82
C ALA A 193 2.31 14.26 -5.40
N PHE A 194 2.97 13.42 -4.59
CA PHE A 194 3.43 12.10 -5.03
C PHE A 194 2.27 11.19 -5.44
N ALA A 195 1.15 11.22 -4.73
CA ALA A 195 -0.05 10.45 -5.05
C ALA A 195 -0.69 10.93 -6.37
N VAL A 196 -0.69 12.23 -6.65
CA VAL A 196 -1.11 12.78 -7.95
C VAL A 196 -0.18 12.31 -9.07
N ILE A 197 1.14 12.37 -8.87
CA ILE A 197 2.11 11.86 -9.85
C ILE A 197 1.88 10.35 -10.08
N ALA A 198 1.60 9.59 -9.03
CA ALA A 198 1.23 8.18 -9.13
C ALA A 198 -0.03 7.96 -9.98
N ALA A 199 -1.06 8.79 -9.77
CA ALA A 199 -2.31 8.70 -10.50
C ALA A 199 -2.10 8.98 -11.99
N LEU A 200 -1.32 10.00 -12.32
CA LEU A 200 -0.93 10.31 -13.70
C LEU A 200 -0.09 9.20 -14.33
N GLY A 201 0.86 8.62 -13.58
CA GLY A 201 1.67 7.50 -14.02
C GLY A 201 0.86 6.22 -14.27
N LEU A 202 -0.27 6.04 -13.58
CA LEU A 202 -1.15 4.88 -13.76
C LEU A 202 -1.98 4.97 -15.06
N ILE A 203 -2.23 6.17 -15.60
CA ILE A 203 -3.01 6.38 -16.84
C ILE A 203 -2.46 5.56 -18.02
N PRO A 204 -1.17 5.60 -18.39
CA PRO A 204 -0.63 4.79 -19.48
C PRO A 204 -0.63 3.28 -19.18
N LEU A 205 -0.59 2.90 -17.90
CA LEU A 205 -0.64 1.51 -17.46
C LEU A 205 -2.07 0.95 -17.40
N ARG A 206 -3.08 1.81 -17.41
CA ARG A 206 -4.50 1.43 -17.43
C ARG A 206 -4.81 0.42 -18.53
N ASN A 207 -4.30 0.64 -19.74
CA ASN A 207 -4.55 -0.24 -20.88
C ASN A 207 -3.87 -1.61 -20.77
N LYS A 208 -2.84 -1.75 -19.92
CA LYS A 208 -2.17 -3.04 -19.66
C LYS A 208 -2.80 -3.83 -18.51
N LEU A 209 -3.56 -3.14 -17.64
CA LEU A 209 -4.15 -3.66 -16.41
C LEU A 209 -5.68 -3.87 -16.53
N ALA A 210 -6.30 -3.36 -17.59
CA ALA A 210 -7.70 -3.59 -17.96
C ALA A 210 -7.84 -4.91 -18.71
#